data_AF-C6H8M0-F1
#
_entry.id   AF-C6H8M0-F1
#
_cell.length_a   1.000
_cell.length_b   1.000
_cell.length_c   1.000
_cell.angle_alpha   90.00
_cell.angle_beta   90.00
_cell.angle_gamma   90.00
#
_symmetry.space_group_name_H-M   'P 1'
#
loop_
_entity.id
_entity.type
_entity.pdbx_description
1 polymer ?
#
loop_
_entity_poly.entity_id
_entity_poly.type
_entity_poly.pdbx_seq_one_letter_code
_entity_poly.pdbx_strand_id
1 'polypeptide(L)'
;MPRTIPQPNILIITFPLEYARHQQHFMSLEPVIRQEREFLENLVNRISSLNPNLLLVEKNVSGLALQLLEKANIATAYNVKPSVIEAVSRCTQTRIITSMDRLATNPSYTGQCGSFDLKTYVHKNRKKTYMYISGCLKELGCTIVLRGAESDLLMKIKRITEFMVYVVYNLKLETCLMRDEFAKIPSSPPNTTSTAKTSAASSITDDLSTTTRDPTSSQSGVTDGAKSGTELTTSQGSISVSDTATSASIENNNVNSTTEPAFYEDMVEKHQTKILSASPFVKFMPPYLLMRARELERQLAYLKRLRDQDFSTEQLSDDKSKSQKFVLITPEMIHESLSGAPAKSAAQLPNTKKTVGGLYLRKRQSL
;
A
#
# COMPACT_ATOMS: atom_id res chain seq x y z
N MET A 1 -8.42 -40.57 -13.46
CA MET A 1 -7.27 -39.89 -12.82
C MET A 1 -7.69 -39.37 -11.44
N PRO A 2 -6.80 -39.35 -10.44
CA PRO A 2 -7.10 -38.91 -9.07
C PRO A 2 -7.33 -37.39 -8.96
N ARG A 3 -8.06 -36.95 -7.92
CA ARG A 3 -8.36 -35.51 -7.67
C ARG A 3 -7.47 -34.83 -6.63
N THR A 4 -6.93 -35.61 -5.70
CA THR A 4 -5.96 -35.18 -4.69
C THR A 4 -4.82 -36.20 -4.69
N ILE A 5 -3.59 -35.72 -4.59
CA ILE A 5 -2.39 -36.55 -4.49
C ILE A 5 -1.50 -35.96 -3.39
N PRO A 6 -1.18 -36.69 -2.31
CA PRO A 6 -0.16 -36.29 -1.35
C PRO A 6 1.23 -36.49 -1.95
N GLN A 7 2.16 -35.57 -1.67
CA GLN A 7 3.57 -35.62 -2.07
C GLN A 7 3.84 -36.11 -3.51
N PRO A 8 3.21 -35.52 -4.55
CA PRO A 8 3.37 -35.97 -5.92
C PRO A 8 4.75 -35.63 -6.49
N ASN A 9 5.37 -36.58 -7.20
CA ASN A 9 6.44 -36.28 -8.15
C ASN A 9 5.86 -35.53 -9.35
N ILE A 10 6.32 -34.29 -9.56
CA ILE A 10 5.87 -33.42 -10.65
C ILE A 10 6.85 -33.51 -11.82
N LEU A 11 6.34 -33.70 -13.03
CA LEU A 11 7.11 -33.67 -14.28
C LEU A 11 6.54 -32.60 -15.22
N ILE A 12 7.43 -31.85 -15.88
CA ILE A 12 7.06 -30.76 -16.80
C ILE A 12 7.60 -31.04 -18.21
N ILE A 13 6.71 -31.02 -19.20
CA ILE A 13 7.00 -31.25 -20.62
C ILE A 13 6.47 -30.08 -21.47
N THR A 14 7.26 -29.60 -22.44
CA THR A 14 6.85 -28.51 -23.37
C THR A 14 6.72 -28.92 -24.85
N PHE A 15 7.03 -30.18 -25.18
CA PHE A 15 6.71 -30.76 -26.48
C PHE A 15 5.31 -31.41 -26.47
N PRO A 16 4.59 -31.50 -27.60
CA PRO A 16 3.29 -32.15 -27.65
C PRO A 16 3.42 -33.67 -27.56
N LEU A 17 2.44 -34.34 -26.94
CA LEU A 17 2.38 -35.80 -26.90
C LEU A 17 1.50 -36.31 -28.07
N GLU A 18 1.99 -36.08 -29.28
CA GLU A 18 1.28 -36.29 -30.55
C GLU A 18 2.25 -36.83 -31.62
N TYR A 19 1.76 -37.62 -32.58
CA TYR A 19 2.58 -38.19 -33.65
C TYR A 19 2.74 -37.22 -34.84
N ALA A 20 3.84 -36.48 -34.86
CA ALA A 20 4.15 -35.52 -35.91
C ALA A 20 4.88 -36.18 -37.10
N ARG A 21 4.17 -36.37 -38.23
CA ARG A 21 4.79 -36.86 -39.49
C ARG A 21 5.66 -35.77 -40.13
N HIS A 22 6.90 -36.14 -40.46
CA HIS A 22 7.90 -35.24 -41.06
C HIS A 22 7.92 -35.27 -42.60
N GLN A 23 7.11 -36.13 -43.23
CA GLN A 23 7.05 -36.29 -44.69
C GLN A 23 5.60 -36.28 -45.19
N GLN A 24 5.38 -35.68 -46.36
CA GLN A 24 4.06 -35.48 -46.98
C GLN A 24 3.69 -36.60 -47.97
N HIS A 25 4.27 -37.80 -47.83
CA HIS A 25 3.93 -38.92 -48.70
C HIS A 25 2.57 -39.52 -48.34
N PHE A 26 1.74 -39.77 -49.35
CA PHE A 26 0.46 -40.44 -49.19
C PHE A 26 0.68 -41.92 -48.87
N MET A 27 0.14 -42.35 -47.73
CA MET A 27 0.13 -43.73 -47.26
C MET A 27 -1.32 -44.12 -46.93
N SER A 28 -1.61 -45.42 -46.91
CA SER A 28 -2.88 -45.92 -46.36
C SER A 28 -2.99 -45.58 -44.86
N LEU A 29 -4.21 -45.40 -44.37
CA LEU A 29 -4.45 -44.91 -43.01
C LEU A 29 -4.04 -45.94 -41.93
N GLU A 30 -4.29 -47.22 -42.17
CA GLU A 30 -4.02 -48.32 -41.23
C GLU A 30 -2.56 -48.36 -40.71
N PRO A 31 -1.50 -48.36 -41.54
CA PRO A 31 -0.13 -48.32 -41.04
C PRO A 31 0.20 -47.00 -40.31
N VAL A 32 -0.41 -45.88 -40.69
CA VAL A 32 -0.19 -44.58 -40.01
C VAL A 32 -0.79 -44.58 -38.60
N ILE A 33 -2.00 -45.13 -38.43
CA ILE A 33 -2.65 -45.31 -37.12
C ILE A 33 -1.82 -46.24 -36.23
N ARG A 34 -1.27 -47.31 -36.81
CA ARG A 34 -0.38 -48.26 -36.10
C ARG A 34 0.93 -47.59 -35.65
N GLN A 35 1.55 -46.79 -36.51
CA GLN A 35 2.75 -46.00 -36.20
C GLN A 35 2.50 -44.95 -35.12
N GLU A 36 1.38 -44.21 -35.17
CA GLU A 36 0.99 -43.28 -34.08
C GLU A 36 0.88 -44.02 -32.76
N ARG A 37 0.18 -45.16 -32.75
CA ARG A 37 -0.02 -45.95 -31.53
C ARG A 37 1.29 -46.47 -30.95
N GLU A 38 2.13 -47.08 -31.75
CA GLU A 38 3.44 -47.60 -31.31
C GLU A 38 4.36 -46.48 -30.82
N PHE A 39 4.34 -45.32 -31.49
CA PHE A 39 5.08 -44.13 -31.05
C PHE A 39 4.59 -43.61 -29.70
N LEU A 40 3.28 -43.49 -29.50
CA LEU A 40 2.70 -43.00 -28.25
C LEU A 40 2.85 -44.00 -27.10
N GLU A 41 2.74 -45.31 -27.35
CA GLU A 41 3.03 -46.35 -26.36
C GLU A 41 4.51 -46.28 -25.91
N ASN A 42 5.46 -46.19 -26.85
CA ASN A 42 6.88 -45.99 -26.53
C ASN A 42 7.17 -44.68 -25.78
N LEU A 43 6.52 -43.57 -26.16
CA LEU A 43 6.70 -42.27 -25.51
C LEU A 43 6.13 -42.25 -24.09
N VAL A 44 4.93 -42.83 -23.87
CA VAL A 44 4.32 -42.94 -22.55
C VAL A 44 5.12 -43.91 -21.66
N ASN A 45 5.68 -45.00 -22.20
CA ASN A 45 6.57 -45.88 -21.45
C ASN A 45 7.82 -45.14 -20.93
N ARG A 46 8.44 -44.28 -21.75
CA ARG A 46 9.58 -43.42 -21.35
C ARG A 46 9.21 -42.38 -20.28
N ILE A 47 7.96 -41.90 -20.28
CA ILE A 47 7.44 -41.01 -19.22
C ILE A 47 7.17 -41.82 -17.94
N SER A 48 6.60 -43.03 -18.06
CA SER A 48 6.28 -43.91 -16.93
C SER A 48 7.53 -44.41 -16.22
N SER A 49 8.65 -44.63 -16.91
CA SER A 49 9.93 -45.01 -16.27
C SER A 49 10.50 -43.93 -15.33
N LEU A 50 10.02 -42.68 -15.41
CA LEU A 50 10.37 -41.61 -14.48
C LEU A 50 9.46 -41.57 -13.23
N ASN A 51 8.45 -42.45 -13.15
CA ASN A 51 7.45 -42.54 -12.07
C ASN A 51 6.85 -41.17 -11.61
N PRO A 52 6.35 -40.31 -12.52
CA PRO A 52 5.71 -39.06 -12.15
C PRO A 52 4.26 -39.29 -11.69
N ASN A 53 3.85 -38.68 -10.58
CA ASN A 53 2.45 -38.72 -10.15
C ASN A 53 1.60 -37.65 -10.86
N LEU A 54 2.21 -36.50 -11.18
CA LEU A 54 1.57 -35.36 -11.85
C LEU A 54 2.42 -34.93 -13.06
N LEU A 55 1.85 -35.04 -14.25
CA LEU A 55 2.44 -34.57 -15.50
C LEU A 55 1.78 -33.26 -15.94
N LEU A 56 2.57 -32.20 -16.10
CA LEU A 56 2.14 -30.93 -16.68
C LEU A 56 2.71 -30.78 -18.10
N VAL A 57 1.83 -30.62 -19.07
CA VAL A 57 2.17 -30.44 -20.49
C VAL A 57 1.76 -29.04 -20.93
N GLU A 58 2.70 -28.27 -21.48
CA GLU A 58 2.44 -26.93 -22.02
C GLU A 58 1.50 -26.98 -23.24
N LYS A 59 1.76 -27.96 -24.12
CA LYS A 59 1.07 -28.16 -25.41
C LYS A 59 -0.02 -29.22 -25.31
N ASN A 60 -0.53 -29.65 -26.47
CA ASN A 60 -1.60 -30.63 -26.56
C ASN A 60 -1.08 -32.08 -26.36
N VAL A 61 -2.02 -32.99 -26.09
CA VAL A 61 -1.79 -34.41 -25.82
C VAL A 61 -2.84 -35.22 -26.58
N SER A 62 -2.42 -36.22 -27.37
CA SER A 62 -3.34 -37.10 -28.10
C SER A 62 -4.26 -37.86 -27.14
N GLY A 63 -5.52 -38.07 -27.53
CA GLY A 63 -6.50 -38.81 -26.71
C GLY A 63 -6.05 -40.25 -26.39
N LEU A 64 -5.29 -40.87 -27.30
CA LEU A 64 -4.69 -42.19 -27.06
C LEU A 64 -3.59 -42.11 -25.98
N ALA A 65 -2.77 -41.05 -25.98
CA ALA A 65 -1.76 -40.83 -24.95
C ALA A 65 -2.40 -40.59 -23.57
N LEU A 66 -3.52 -39.88 -23.49
CA LEU A 66 -4.28 -39.73 -22.22
C LEU A 66 -4.76 -41.07 -21.67
N GLN A 67 -5.27 -41.97 -22.52
CA GLN A 67 -5.68 -43.32 -22.11
C GLN A 67 -4.51 -44.19 -21.62
N LEU A 68 -3.33 -44.04 -22.23
CA LEU A 68 -2.11 -44.75 -21.81
C LEU A 68 -1.56 -44.20 -20.49
N LEU A 69 -1.56 -42.88 -20.31
CA LEU A 69 -1.14 -42.21 -19.07
C LEU A 69 -2.11 -42.52 -17.91
N GLU A 70 -3.42 -42.65 -18.18
CA GLU A 70 -4.40 -43.09 -17.18
C GLU A 70 -4.20 -44.55 -16.76
N LYS A 71 -3.87 -45.46 -17.69
CA LYS A 71 -3.47 -46.85 -17.38
C LYS A 71 -2.20 -46.91 -16.51
N ALA A 72 -1.27 -45.97 -16.70
CA ALA A 72 -0.09 -45.79 -15.86
C ALA A 72 -0.39 -45.08 -14.51
N ASN A 73 -1.66 -44.75 -14.22
CA ASN A 73 -2.11 -43.97 -13.05
C ASN A 73 -1.51 -42.55 -12.91
N ILE A 74 -0.96 -42.00 -13.99
CA ILE A 74 -0.36 -40.66 -14.02
C ILE A 74 -1.48 -39.62 -14.18
N ALA A 75 -1.55 -38.64 -13.27
CA ALA A 75 -2.48 -37.52 -13.43
C ALA A 75 -1.90 -36.50 -14.42
N THR A 76 -2.64 -36.15 -15.48
CA THR A 76 -2.14 -35.26 -16.55
C THR A 76 -2.93 -33.96 -16.60
N ALA A 77 -2.24 -32.83 -16.72
CA ALA A 77 -2.83 -31.55 -17.14
C ALA A 77 -2.10 -31.04 -18.38
N TYR A 78 -2.86 -30.81 -19.46
CA TYR A 78 -2.34 -30.37 -20.76
C TYR A 78 -2.85 -28.96 -21.11
N ASN A 79 -2.28 -28.34 -22.14
CA ASN A 79 -2.57 -26.95 -22.53
C ASN A 79 -2.34 -25.94 -21.37
N VAL A 80 -1.33 -26.18 -20.54
CA VAL A 80 -0.97 -25.33 -19.41
C VAL A 80 -0.13 -24.14 -19.91
N LYS A 81 -0.56 -22.91 -19.62
CA LYS A 81 0.12 -21.70 -20.12
C LYS A 81 1.62 -21.69 -19.74
N PRO A 82 2.53 -21.28 -20.64
CA PRO A 82 3.99 -21.30 -20.38
C PRO A 82 4.39 -20.48 -19.15
N SER A 83 3.79 -19.31 -18.93
CA SER A 83 4.00 -18.50 -17.71
C SER A 83 3.60 -19.23 -16.41
N VAL A 84 2.65 -20.17 -16.44
CA VAL A 84 2.29 -21.02 -15.30
C VAL A 84 3.28 -22.19 -15.17
N ILE A 85 3.70 -22.79 -16.30
CA ILE A 85 4.75 -23.82 -16.33
C ILE A 85 6.06 -23.29 -15.71
N GLU A 86 6.50 -22.07 -16.08
CA GLU A 86 7.65 -21.41 -15.46
C GLU A 86 7.45 -21.15 -13.96
N ALA A 87 6.28 -20.65 -13.56
CA ALA A 87 6.00 -20.38 -12.14
C ALA A 87 6.03 -21.67 -11.29
N VAL A 88 5.45 -22.77 -11.80
CA VAL A 88 5.50 -24.08 -11.13
C VAL A 88 6.93 -24.64 -11.14
N SER A 89 7.68 -24.51 -12.25
CA SER A 89 9.10 -24.88 -12.30
C SER A 89 9.93 -24.18 -11.22
N ARG A 90 9.76 -22.87 -11.06
CA ARG A 90 10.43 -22.09 -10.00
C ARG A 90 9.99 -22.52 -8.59
N CYS A 91 8.70 -22.72 -8.36
CA CYS A 91 8.16 -23.05 -7.03
C CYS A 91 8.40 -24.49 -6.58
N THR A 92 8.55 -25.44 -7.51
CA THR A 92 8.73 -26.89 -7.21
C THR A 92 10.15 -27.39 -7.53
N GLN A 93 11.02 -26.49 -8.01
CA GLN A 93 12.41 -26.74 -8.42
C GLN A 93 12.58 -27.80 -9.53
N THR A 94 11.50 -28.20 -10.21
CA THR A 94 11.56 -29.15 -11.34
C THR A 94 12.18 -28.52 -12.58
N ARG A 95 12.97 -29.33 -13.31
CA ARG A 95 13.47 -28.96 -14.64
C ARG A 95 12.34 -29.05 -15.68
N ILE A 96 12.35 -28.13 -16.65
CA ILE A 96 11.44 -28.13 -17.81
C ILE A 96 12.05 -29.02 -18.90
N ILE A 97 11.31 -30.04 -19.38
CA ILE A 97 11.79 -30.96 -20.42
C ILE A 97 11.28 -30.54 -21.80
N THR A 98 12.21 -30.12 -22.66
CA THR A 98 11.95 -29.50 -23.96
C THR A 98 11.88 -30.47 -25.14
N SER A 99 12.36 -31.70 -24.98
CA SER A 99 12.64 -32.64 -26.08
C SER A 99 12.55 -34.08 -25.58
N MET A 100 12.10 -35.01 -26.42
CA MET A 100 11.83 -36.40 -26.02
C MET A 100 13.09 -37.13 -25.54
N ASP A 101 14.24 -36.88 -26.15
CA ASP A 101 15.51 -37.55 -25.79
C ASP A 101 16.00 -37.14 -24.39
N ARG A 102 15.67 -35.91 -23.96
CA ARG A 102 16.02 -35.39 -22.63
C ARG A 102 15.31 -36.13 -21.49
N LEU A 103 14.22 -36.86 -21.75
CA LEU A 103 13.59 -37.77 -20.78
C LEU A 103 14.57 -38.85 -20.31
N ALA A 104 15.34 -39.43 -21.24
CA ALA A 104 16.26 -40.52 -20.93
C ALA A 104 17.53 -40.04 -20.21
N THR A 105 18.02 -38.83 -20.54
CA THR A 105 19.27 -38.30 -19.99
C THR A 105 19.15 -37.68 -18.59
N ASN A 106 17.94 -37.37 -18.10
CA ASN A 106 17.73 -36.56 -16.88
C ASN A 106 16.73 -37.21 -15.90
N PRO A 107 17.01 -38.41 -15.34
CA PRO A 107 16.00 -39.18 -14.61
C PRO A 107 15.60 -38.63 -13.22
N SER A 108 16.33 -37.66 -12.66
CA SER A 108 16.34 -37.41 -11.19
C SER A 108 15.95 -35.99 -10.73
N TYR A 109 15.31 -35.17 -11.57
CA TYR A 109 14.86 -33.81 -11.20
C TYR A 109 13.35 -33.60 -11.39
N THR A 110 12.56 -34.54 -10.84
CA THR A 110 11.12 -34.35 -10.62
C THR A 110 10.89 -33.34 -9.50
N GLY A 111 9.91 -32.46 -9.67
CA GLY A 111 9.55 -31.46 -8.67
C GLY A 111 8.84 -32.07 -7.47
N GLN A 112 9.12 -31.52 -6.29
CA GLN A 112 8.43 -31.90 -5.05
C GLN A 112 7.43 -30.81 -4.64
N CYS A 113 6.29 -31.23 -4.10
CA CYS A 113 5.40 -30.39 -3.31
C CYS A 113 4.75 -31.23 -2.19
N GLY A 114 4.03 -30.60 -1.26
CA GLY A 114 3.32 -31.30 -0.19
C GLY A 114 2.00 -31.94 -0.63
N SER A 115 1.22 -31.26 -1.47
CA SER A 115 0.01 -31.84 -2.08
C SER A 115 -0.34 -31.22 -3.43
N PHE A 116 -1.04 -31.99 -4.25
CA PHE A 116 -1.81 -31.53 -5.39
C PHE A 116 -3.31 -31.74 -5.12
N ASP A 117 -4.13 -30.70 -5.28
CA ASP A 117 -5.59 -30.77 -5.10
C ASP A 117 -6.36 -30.08 -6.24
N LEU A 118 -7.39 -30.74 -6.78
CA LEU A 118 -8.39 -30.12 -7.66
C LEU A 118 -9.57 -29.59 -6.85
N LYS A 119 -9.65 -28.26 -6.69
CA LYS A 119 -10.70 -27.57 -5.92
C LYS A 119 -11.66 -26.84 -6.86
N THR A 120 -12.91 -27.27 -6.89
CA THR A 120 -13.99 -26.67 -7.71
C THR A 120 -14.80 -25.69 -6.88
N TYR A 121 -14.71 -24.41 -7.21
CA TYR A 121 -15.55 -23.37 -6.61
C TYR A 121 -16.81 -23.14 -7.46
N VAL A 122 -17.94 -22.94 -6.78
CA VAL A 122 -19.24 -22.61 -7.39
C VAL A 122 -19.69 -21.27 -6.83
N HIS A 123 -20.05 -20.33 -7.70
CA HIS A 123 -20.60 -19.03 -7.31
C HIS A 123 -21.63 -18.56 -8.34
N LYS A 124 -22.85 -18.24 -7.88
CA LYS A 124 -24.04 -18.13 -8.75
C LYS A 124 -24.08 -19.38 -9.66
N ASN A 125 -24.28 -19.23 -10.97
CA ASN A 125 -24.29 -20.37 -11.91
C ASN A 125 -22.89 -20.72 -12.49
N ARG A 126 -21.80 -20.13 -12.00
CA ARG A 126 -20.44 -20.35 -12.54
C ARG A 126 -19.66 -21.35 -11.68
N LYS A 127 -19.29 -22.49 -12.28
CA LYS A 127 -18.35 -23.46 -11.70
C LYS A 127 -16.94 -23.19 -12.26
N LYS A 128 -15.92 -23.13 -11.41
CA LYS A 128 -14.50 -23.02 -11.82
C LYS A 128 -13.64 -23.97 -11.01
N THR A 129 -12.93 -24.87 -11.69
CA THR A 129 -11.94 -25.77 -11.08
C THR A 129 -10.56 -25.12 -11.10
N TYR A 130 -9.85 -25.20 -9.97
CA TYR A 130 -8.48 -24.73 -9.82
C TYR A 130 -7.58 -25.88 -9.37
N MET A 131 -6.39 -25.95 -9.95
CA MET A 131 -5.29 -26.81 -9.51
C MET A 131 -4.52 -26.09 -8.40
N TYR A 132 -4.47 -26.69 -7.22
CA TYR A 132 -3.65 -26.23 -6.10
C TYR A 132 -2.44 -27.13 -5.96
N ILE A 133 -1.25 -26.58 -6.21
CA ILE A 133 0.03 -27.17 -5.84
C ILE A 133 0.44 -26.50 -4.53
N SER A 134 0.45 -27.27 -3.44
CA SER A 134 0.59 -26.76 -2.07
C SER A 134 1.82 -27.38 -1.39
N GLY A 135 2.37 -26.71 -0.37
CA GLY A 135 3.53 -27.22 0.38
C GLY A 135 4.87 -27.05 -0.35
N CYS A 136 4.98 -26.09 -1.27
CA CYS A 136 6.26 -25.62 -1.81
C CYS A 136 7.01 -24.74 -0.78
N LEU A 137 8.31 -24.53 -0.98
CA LEU A 137 9.11 -23.64 -0.14
C LEU A 137 8.62 -22.18 -0.24
N LYS A 138 8.33 -21.58 0.92
CA LYS A 138 7.71 -20.24 1.05
C LYS A 138 8.56 -19.11 0.45
N GLU A 139 9.87 -19.31 0.34
CA GLU A 139 10.83 -18.33 -0.15
C GLU A 139 10.83 -18.20 -1.68
N LEU A 140 10.45 -19.27 -2.40
CA LEU A 140 10.46 -19.31 -3.87
C LEU A 140 9.29 -18.55 -4.50
N GLY A 141 8.20 -18.36 -3.76
CA GLY A 141 7.01 -17.63 -4.18
C GLY A 141 5.74 -18.04 -3.44
N CYS A 142 4.66 -17.28 -3.68
CA CYS A 142 3.33 -17.62 -3.18
C CYS A 142 2.25 -17.15 -4.17
N THR A 143 1.06 -17.77 -4.09
CA THR A 143 -0.10 -17.44 -4.95
C THR A 143 -1.29 -17.03 -4.10
N ILE A 144 -1.71 -15.77 -4.23
CA ILE A 144 -2.88 -15.23 -3.52
C ILE A 144 -4.14 -15.46 -4.36
N VAL A 145 -5.06 -16.29 -3.86
CA VAL A 145 -6.36 -16.56 -4.53
C VAL A 145 -7.48 -15.72 -3.89
N LEU A 146 -7.81 -14.61 -4.54
CA LEU A 146 -8.93 -13.75 -4.16
C LEU A 146 -10.27 -14.43 -4.51
N ARG A 147 -11.22 -14.46 -3.56
CA ARG A 147 -12.52 -15.15 -3.68
C ARG A 147 -13.62 -14.43 -2.90
N GLY A 148 -14.88 -14.71 -3.24
CA GLY A 148 -16.06 -14.35 -2.43
C GLY A 148 -16.96 -13.23 -2.96
N ALA A 149 -16.48 -12.40 -3.90
CA ALA A 149 -17.21 -11.24 -4.42
C ALA A 149 -17.47 -11.31 -5.94
N GLU A 150 -18.20 -10.31 -6.46
CA GLU A 150 -18.42 -10.09 -7.90
C GLU A 150 -17.10 -9.87 -8.66
N SER A 151 -17.07 -10.21 -9.95
CA SER A 151 -15.88 -10.11 -10.82
C SER A 151 -15.26 -8.71 -10.84
N ASP A 152 -16.08 -7.65 -10.82
CA ASP A 152 -15.61 -6.28 -10.98
C ASP A 152 -15.03 -5.73 -9.67
N LEU A 153 -15.57 -6.18 -8.54
CA LEU A 153 -15.01 -5.92 -7.21
C LEU A 153 -13.70 -6.70 -7.01
N LEU A 154 -13.65 -7.96 -7.43
CA LEU A 154 -12.42 -8.76 -7.45
C LEU A 154 -11.33 -8.14 -8.35
N MET A 155 -11.69 -7.51 -9.47
CA MET A 155 -10.74 -6.80 -10.33
C MET A 155 -10.15 -5.56 -9.64
N LYS A 156 -10.99 -4.79 -8.92
CA LYS A 156 -10.54 -3.66 -8.08
C LYS A 156 -9.62 -4.13 -6.96
N ILE A 157 -9.98 -5.18 -6.22
CA ILE A 157 -9.12 -5.76 -5.17
C ILE A 157 -7.81 -6.26 -5.77
N LYS A 158 -7.81 -6.98 -6.90
CA LYS A 158 -6.57 -7.45 -7.55
C LYS A 158 -5.62 -6.27 -7.81
N ARG A 159 -6.10 -5.17 -8.39
CA ARG A 159 -5.28 -3.98 -8.67
C ARG A 159 -4.72 -3.35 -7.40
N ILE A 160 -5.48 -3.35 -6.30
CA ILE A 160 -5.00 -2.89 -4.98
C ILE A 160 -3.93 -3.84 -4.44
N THR A 161 -4.16 -5.16 -4.45
CA THR A 161 -3.18 -6.16 -3.98
C THR A 161 -1.87 -6.10 -4.78
N GLU A 162 -1.97 -5.94 -6.09
CA GLU A 162 -0.82 -5.82 -7.01
C GLU A 162 0.01 -4.55 -6.70
N PHE A 163 -0.65 -3.42 -6.43
CA PHE A 163 0.01 -2.20 -5.97
C PHE A 163 0.62 -2.34 -4.56
N MET A 164 -0.07 -3.02 -3.62
CA MET A 164 0.46 -3.29 -2.28
C MET A 164 1.71 -4.19 -2.31
N VAL A 165 1.76 -5.19 -3.20
CA VAL A 165 2.98 -6.02 -3.38
C VAL A 165 4.15 -5.17 -3.89
N TYR A 166 3.91 -4.27 -4.84
CA TYR A 166 4.94 -3.32 -5.30
C TYR A 166 5.40 -2.38 -4.17
N VAL A 167 4.48 -1.84 -3.38
CA VAL A 167 4.78 -1.00 -2.21
C VAL A 167 5.68 -1.74 -1.20
N VAL A 168 5.30 -2.95 -0.79
CA VAL A 168 6.08 -3.76 0.16
C VAL A 168 7.45 -4.17 -0.41
N TYR A 169 7.54 -4.44 -1.71
CA TYR A 169 8.81 -4.75 -2.38
C TYR A 169 9.78 -3.57 -2.35
N ASN A 170 9.33 -2.35 -2.67
CA ASN A 170 10.18 -1.16 -2.60
C ASN A 170 10.59 -0.84 -1.16
N LEU A 171 9.67 -0.95 -0.18
CA LEU A 171 10.00 -0.77 1.23
C LEU A 171 11.05 -1.79 1.73
N LYS A 172 11.01 -3.03 1.23
CA LYS A 172 12.06 -4.03 1.51
C LYS A 172 13.41 -3.61 0.91
N LEU A 173 13.45 -3.11 -0.32
CA LEU A 173 14.68 -2.61 -0.94
C LEU A 173 15.25 -1.39 -0.20
N GLU A 174 14.40 -0.43 0.20
CA GLU A 174 14.77 0.72 1.03
C GLU A 174 15.36 0.25 2.38
N THR A 175 14.73 -0.74 3.02
CA THR A 175 15.22 -1.31 4.29
C THR A 175 16.59 -1.98 4.12
N CYS A 176 16.83 -2.70 3.01
CA CYS A 176 18.15 -3.24 2.71
C CYS A 176 19.18 -2.12 2.51
N LEU A 177 18.88 -1.12 1.68
CA LEU A 177 19.79 0.00 1.41
C LEU A 177 20.16 0.75 2.70
N MET A 178 19.18 1.08 3.56
CA MET A 178 19.43 1.75 4.83
C MET A 178 20.26 0.90 5.80
N ARG A 179 20.07 -0.42 5.81
CA ARG A 179 20.89 -1.35 6.62
C ARG A 179 22.33 -1.40 6.10
N ASP A 180 22.51 -1.44 4.79
CA ASP A 180 23.82 -1.59 4.15
C ASP A 180 24.65 -0.28 4.23
N GLU A 181 23.98 0.88 4.27
CA GLU A 181 24.54 2.21 4.61
C GLU A 181 24.67 2.46 6.14
N PHE A 182 24.43 1.44 6.98
CA PHE A 182 24.45 1.51 8.45
C PHE A 182 23.55 2.59 9.08
N ALA A 183 22.51 3.03 8.37
CA ALA A 183 21.61 4.10 8.81
C ALA A 183 20.73 3.63 9.99
N LYS A 184 20.82 4.34 11.12
CA LYS A 184 19.99 4.09 12.30
C LYS A 184 18.55 4.53 12.03
N ILE A 185 17.66 3.57 11.79
CA ILE A 185 16.21 3.79 11.71
C ILE A 185 15.71 4.28 13.09
N PRO A 186 15.19 5.52 13.23
CA PRO A 186 14.53 5.94 14.46
C PRO A 186 13.25 5.12 14.66
N SER A 187 13.15 4.45 15.81
CA SER A 187 12.02 3.56 16.17
C SER A 187 10.74 4.30 16.56
N SER A 188 10.78 5.63 16.63
CA SER A 188 9.64 6.51 16.87
C SER A 188 9.62 7.66 15.86
N PRO A 189 8.44 8.21 15.52
CA PRO A 189 8.39 9.50 14.85
C PRO A 189 9.06 10.55 15.74
N PRO A 190 9.87 11.49 15.19
CA PRO A 190 10.39 12.59 15.97
C PRO A 190 9.22 13.44 16.46
N ASN A 191 8.96 13.41 17.77
CA ASN A 191 8.00 14.28 18.42
C ASN A 191 8.36 15.73 18.11
N THR A 192 7.35 16.54 17.78
CA THR A 192 7.52 17.97 17.47
C THR A 192 8.26 18.67 18.61
N THR A 193 9.35 19.38 18.29
CA THR A 193 10.28 19.92 19.28
C THR A 193 9.60 20.96 20.20
N SER A 194 9.29 20.54 21.43
CA SER A 194 9.04 21.46 22.54
C SER A 194 10.37 21.97 23.10
N THR A 195 10.44 23.28 23.37
CA THR A 195 11.71 23.97 23.61
C THR A 195 12.25 23.75 25.04
N ALA A 196 12.97 22.66 25.26
CA ALA A 196 13.68 22.41 26.52
C ALA A 196 14.83 23.42 26.71
N LYS A 197 14.70 24.30 27.71
CA LYS A 197 15.76 25.25 28.10
C LYS A 197 16.85 24.55 28.89
N THR A 198 18.08 25.07 28.78
CA THR A 198 19.25 24.61 29.53
C THR A 198 19.11 24.83 31.05
N SER A 199 19.40 23.79 31.81
CA SER A 199 19.88 23.83 33.21
C SER A 199 20.87 22.66 33.40
N ALA A 200 21.73 22.72 34.41
CA ALA A 200 22.95 21.90 34.49
C ALA A 200 23.10 21.15 35.82
N ALA A 201 24.07 20.22 35.85
CA ALA A 201 24.45 19.32 36.96
C ALA A 201 23.45 18.16 37.24
N SER A 202 23.87 16.92 37.58
CA SER A 202 25.25 16.37 37.73
C SER A 202 25.29 14.83 37.63
N SER A 203 26.48 14.32 37.24
CA SER A 203 27.10 12.97 37.41
C SER A 203 26.42 11.92 38.29
N ILE A 204 26.55 10.59 38.07
CA ILE A 204 27.58 9.79 37.33
C ILE A 204 26.87 8.61 36.57
N THR A 205 27.44 7.53 36.01
CA THR A 205 28.76 6.82 36.09
C THR A 205 29.07 6.04 34.80
N ASP A 206 30.25 5.41 34.73
CA ASP A 206 30.71 4.34 33.79
C ASP A 206 29.87 3.02 33.92
N ASP A 207 30.08 1.92 33.18
CA ASP A 207 31.25 1.46 32.41
C ASP A 207 30.92 0.43 31.28
N LEU A 208 31.95 0.03 30.54
CA LEU A 208 32.01 -0.93 29.44
C LEU A 208 32.05 -2.41 29.90
N SER A 209 31.29 -3.29 29.25
CA SER A 209 31.79 -4.64 28.90
C SER A 209 30.92 -5.39 27.88
N THR A 210 31.58 -5.98 26.89
CA THR A 210 31.04 -7.07 26.06
C THR A 210 31.34 -8.42 26.71
N THR A 211 30.43 -9.40 26.59
CA THR A 211 30.85 -10.77 26.23
C THR A 211 29.67 -11.62 25.75
N THR A 212 30.01 -12.65 24.96
CA THR A 212 29.11 -13.59 24.30
C THR A 212 28.62 -14.72 25.23
N ARG A 213 27.46 -15.33 24.91
CA ARG A 213 27.26 -16.80 24.75
C ARG A 213 25.78 -17.20 24.57
N ASP A 214 25.48 -17.78 23.41
CA ASP A 214 24.52 -18.89 23.24
C ASP A 214 25.10 -20.18 23.91
N PRO A 215 24.36 -21.29 24.18
CA PRO A 215 23.22 -21.79 23.37
C PRO A 215 22.04 -22.56 24.05
N THR A 216 20.89 -22.58 23.35
CA THR A 216 20.00 -23.74 23.03
C THR A 216 19.37 -24.68 24.11
N SER A 217 18.11 -25.12 23.83
CA SER A 217 17.32 -26.26 24.39
C SER A 217 16.55 -26.04 25.72
N SER A 218 15.38 -26.66 26.00
CA SER A 218 14.32 -27.28 25.14
C SER A 218 13.07 -27.74 25.95
N GLN A 219 11.84 -27.60 25.40
CA GLN A 219 10.57 -28.33 25.80
C GLN A 219 10.06 -28.05 27.25
N SER A 220 8.87 -28.40 27.80
CA SER A 220 7.45 -28.72 27.38
C SER A 220 6.57 -28.83 28.67
N GLY A 221 5.23 -28.75 28.75
CA GLY A 221 4.13 -28.43 27.80
C GLY A 221 2.75 -29.04 28.21
N VAL A 222 1.62 -28.44 27.77
CA VAL A 222 0.22 -28.98 27.66
C VAL A 222 -0.70 -29.01 28.93
N THR A 223 -2.04 -28.96 28.68
CA THR A 223 -3.27 -29.07 29.55
C THR A 223 -3.74 -27.75 30.22
N ASP A 224 -4.93 -27.18 29.94
CA ASP A 224 -6.37 -27.56 30.12
C ASP A 224 -6.93 -27.24 31.54
N GLY A 225 -8.17 -26.73 31.75
CA GLY A 225 -9.24 -26.27 30.83
C GLY A 225 -10.56 -25.87 31.57
N ALA A 226 -11.55 -25.36 30.81
CA ALA A 226 -13.00 -25.25 31.13
C ALA A 226 -13.56 -24.36 32.28
N LYS A 227 -13.88 -23.10 31.91
CA LYS A 227 -15.05 -22.24 32.23
C LYS A 227 -16.22 -22.73 33.12
N SER A 228 -16.80 -21.79 33.89
CA SER A 228 -18.25 -21.41 33.89
C SER A 228 -18.44 -20.02 34.55
N GLY A 229 -19.45 -19.17 34.28
CA GLY A 229 -20.50 -19.18 33.24
C GLY A 229 -21.87 -18.62 33.67
N THR A 230 -22.17 -17.34 33.35
CA THR A 230 -23.50 -16.65 33.46
C THR A 230 -23.37 -15.34 32.64
N GLU A 231 -23.90 -15.20 31.41
CA GLU A 231 -25.26 -14.72 31.01
C GLU A 231 -25.49 -13.19 31.18
N LEU A 232 -26.19 -12.43 30.30
CA LEU A 232 -26.98 -12.73 29.07
C LEU A 232 -27.11 -11.49 28.12
N THR A 233 -27.61 -11.72 26.89
CA THR A 233 -28.29 -10.78 25.93
C THR A 233 -27.69 -9.44 25.44
N THR A 234 -27.19 -9.48 24.21
CA THR A 234 -27.62 -8.70 23.01
C THR A 234 -28.63 -7.54 23.13
N SER A 235 -28.27 -6.34 22.64
CA SER A 235 -29.11 -5.49 21.76
C SER A 235 -28.30 -4.37 21.06
N GLN A 236 -28.93 -3.58 20.17
CA GLN A 236 -28.30 -2.53 19.35
C GLN A 236 -28.38 -1.13 19.98
N GLY A 237 -27.39 -0.26 19.72
CA GLY A 237 -27.39 1.18 20.02
C GLY A 237 -26.04 1.80 19.65
N SER A 238 -25.93 2.78 18.76
CA SER A 238 -26.26 4.22 18.93
C SER A 238 -25.35 4.92 19.96
N ILE A 239 -24.26 5.51 19.48
CA ILE A 239 -23.37 6.35 20.31
C ILE A 239 -24.00 7.74 20.44
N SER A 240 -24.45 8.08 21.65
CA SER A 240 -24.83 9.42 22.06
C SER A 240 -24.25 9.68 23.44
N VAL A 241 -23.31 10.62 23.53
CA VAL A 241 -22.69 11.04 24.80
C VAL A 241 -23.28 12.40 25.16
N SER A 242 -23.80 12.53 26.38
CA SER A 242 -24.39 13.76 26.91
C SER A 242 -23.60 14.24 28.13
N ASP A 243 -23.44 15.56 28.25
CA ASP A 243 -22.62 16.23 29.25
C ASP A 243 -23.12 16.09 30.69
N THR A 244 -22.23 16.29 31.67
CA THR A 244 -22.46 17.22 32.79
C THR A 244 -21.13 17.60 33.48
N ALA A 245 -21.07 18.88 33.84
CA ALA A 245 -20.02 19.66 34.51
C ALA A 245 -19.67 19.18 35.96
N THR A 246 -18.80 19.80 36.80
CA THR A 246 -18.02 21.07 36.84
C THR A 246 -16.80 20.82 37.80
N SER A 247 -15.89 21.70 38.27
CA SER A 247 -15.59 23.15 38.15
C SER A 247 -14.16 23.44 38.67
N ALA A 248 -13.31 24.15 37.92
CA ALA A 248 -12.17 24.94 38.43
C ALA A 248 -11.50 25.72 37.27
N SER A 249 -12.03 26.83 36.75
CA SER A 249 -11.98 28.20 37.33
C SER A 249 -10.59 28.86 37.36
N ILE A 250 -10.10 29.33 36.21
CA ILE A 250 -9.38 30.61 36.12
C ILE A 250 -10.14 31.44 35.09
N GLU A 251 -10.69 32.58 35.53
CA GLU A 251 -11.46 33.47 34.66
C GLU A 251 -10.53 34.38 33.87
N ASN A 252 -10.80 34.51 32.57
CA ASN A 252 -10.48 35.71 31.81
C ASN A 252 -11.48 35.84 30.67
N ASN A 253 -12.39 36.79 30.80
CA ASN A 253 -13.50 36.96 29.86
C ASN A 253 -13.00 37.47 28.51
N ASN A 254 -13.14 36.67 27.45
CA ASN A 254 -13.38 37.20 26.12
C ASN A 254 -14.29 36.27 25.31
N VAL A 255 -15.06 36.84 24.39
CA VAL A 255 -16.30 36.24 23.88
C VAL A 255 -16.03 35.08 22.92
N ASN A 256 -16.68 33.94 23.16
CA ASN A 256 -16.75 32.84 22.20
C ASN A 256 -17.39 33.32 20.89
N SER A 257 -16.61 33.31 19.81
CA SER A 257 -17.15 33.25 18.44
C SER A 257 -16.68 31.95 17.80
N THR A 258 -17.64 31.11 17.39
CA THR A 258 -17.39 29.80 16.80
C THR A 258 -16.43 29.92 15.62
N THR A 259 -15.29 29.23 15.67
CA THR A 259 -14.32 29.25 14.56
C THR A 259 -14.91 28.48 13.38
N GLU A 260 -15.42 29.22 12.39
CA GLU A 260 -15.79 28.65 11.08
C GLU A 260 -14.57 27.89 10.51
N PRO A 261 -14.71 26.61 10.10
CA PRO A 261 -13.60 25.86 9.53
C PRO A 261 -13.21 26.48 8.18
N ALA A 262 -11.99 27.03 8.14
CA ALA A 262 -11.40 27.66 6.98
C ALA A 262 -11.26 26.64 5.83
N PHE A 263 -11.72 26.99 4.62
CA PHE A 263 -11.84 26.07 3.49
C PHE A 263 -10.48 25.49 3.08
N TYR A 264 -9.41 26.31 3.12
CA TYR A 264 -8.06 25.84 2.81
C TYR A 264 -7.40 25.12 3.99
N GLU A 265 -7.81 25.39 5.23
CA GLU A 265 -7.37 24.63 6.42
C GLU A 265 -7.79 23.15 6.29
N ASP A 266 -9.07 22.93 5.97
CA ASP A 266 -9.66 21.63 5.61
C ASP A 266 -8.86 20.89 4.51
N MET A 267 -8.35 21.63 3.52
CA MET A 267 -7.53 21.08 2.43
C MET A 267 -6.08 20.77 2.86
N VAL A 268 -5.51 21.52 3.82
CA VAL A 268 -4.21 21.21 4.43
C VAL A 268 -4.29 19.90 5.20
N GLU A 269 -5.32 19.70 6.03
CA GLU A 269 -5.50 18.47 6.81
C GLU A 269 -5.72 17.26 5.92
N LYS A 270 -6.54 17.39 4.86
CA LYS A 270 -6.74 16.35 3.82
C LYS A 270 -5.49 16.08 2.98
N HIS A 271 -4.49 16.96 3.01
CA HIS A 271 -3.16 16.69 2.43
C HIS A 271 -2.26 15.96 3.44
N GLN A 272 -2.20 16.43 4.69
CA GLN A 272 -1.36 15.84 5.74
C GLN A 272 -1.77 14.40 6.10
N THR A 273 -3.07 14.08 6.05
CA THR A 273 -3.61 12.73 6.26
C THR A 273 -3.48 11.81 5.04
N LYS A 274 -3.15 12.35 3.86
CA LYS A 274 -3.04 11.56 2.63
C LYS A 274 -1.67 10.90 2.53
N ILE A 275 -1.66 9.57 2.55
CA ILE A 275 -0.46 8.77 2.29
C ILE A 275 -0.04 8.97 0.82
N LEU A 276 1.01 9.75 0.61
CA LEU A 276 1.63 10.03 -0.70
C LEU A 276 2.93 9.24 -0.94
N SER A 277 3.51 8.66 0.10
CA SER A 277 4.72 7.82 0.05
C SER A 277 4.50 6.48 0.74
N ALA A 278 5.25 5.47 0.30
CA ALA A 278 5.41 4.20 1.03
C ALA A 278 6.56 4.26 2.06
N SER A 279 7.55 5.13 1.84
CA SER A 279 8.70 5.30 2.74
C SER A 279 8.27 6.03 4.02
N PRO A 280 8.69 5.57 5.22
CA PRO A 280 8.44 6.28 6.48
C PRO A 280 9.22 7.60 6.60
N PHE A 281 10.27 7.78 5.79
CA PHE A 281 11.15 8.96 5.81
C PHE A 281 10.72 10.05 4.83
N VAL A 282 10.16 9.68 3.68
CA VAL A 282 9.75 10.65 2.64
C VAL A 282 8.40 11.28 2.99
N LYS A 283 8.46 12.35 3.79
CA LYS A 283 7.32 13.22 4.09
C LYS A 283 7.18 14.32 3.03
N PHE A 284 6.12 14.25 2.22
CA PHE A 284 5.79 15.31 1.27
C PHE A 284 5.22 16.53 1.99
N MET A 285 5.88 17.69 1.84
CA MET A 285 5.34 18.97 2.32
C MET A 285 4.08 19.37 1.55
N PRO A 286 3.11 20.07 2.18
CA PRO A 286 1.95 20.61 1.48
C PRO A 286 2.39 21.63 0.40
N PRO A 287 1.70 21.69 -0.76
CA PRO A 287 2.12 22.54 -1.86
C PRO A 287 2.03 24.03 -1.50
N TYR A 288 3.05 24.80 -1.88
CA TYR A 288 3.22 26.21 -1.51
C TYR A 288 1.97 27.08 -1.77
N LEU A 289 1.31 26.90 -2.91
CA LEU A 289 0.08 27.67 -3.26
C LEU A 289 -1.07 27.44 -2.27
N LEU A 290 -1.19 26.22 -1.73
CA LEU A 290 -2.22 25.84 -0.75
C LEU A 290 -1.87 26.36 0.65
N MET A 291 -0.59 26.39 1.01
CA MET A 291 -0.14 27.12 2.21
C MET A 291 -0.42 28.63 2.09
N ARG A 292 -0.13 29.23 0.93
CA ARG A 292 -0.38 30.66 0.72
C ARG A 292 -1.87 31.01 0.69
N ALA A 293 -2.73 30.12 0.18
CA ALA A 293 -4.18 30.30 0.25
C ALA A 293 -4.68 30.28 1.71
N ARG A 294 -4.21 29.33 2.53
CA ARG A 294 -4.49 29.25 3.98
C ARG A 294 -4.02 30.50 4.73
N GLU A 295 -2.86 31.06 4.39
CA GLU A 295 -2.37 32.34 4.95
C GLU A 295 -3.31 33.50 4.62
N LEU A 296 -3.70 33.64 3.35
CA LEU A 296 -4.59 34.70 2.88
C LEU A 296 -6.01 34.58 3.50
N GLU A 297 -6.52 33.36 3.66
CA GLU A 297 -7.80 33.10 4.33
C GLU A 297 -7.75 33.50 5.82
N ARG A 298 -6.66 33.16 6.53
CA ARG A 298 -6.42 33.58 7.91
C ARG A 298 -6.28 35.10 8.04
N GLN A 299 -5.62 35.76 7.09
CA GLN A 299 -5.52 37.23 7.03
C GLN A 299 -6.89 37.88 6.77
N LEU A 300 -7.70 37.33 5.87
CA LEU A 300 -9.07 37.79 5.62
C LEU A 300 -9.92 37.64 6.89
N ALA A 301 -9.88 36.48 7.55
CA ALA A 301 -10.61 36.24 8.79
C ALA A 301 -10.20 37.19 9.93
N TYR A 302 -8.91 37.55 10.03
CA TYR A 302 -8.41 38.55 10.96
C TYR A 302 -8.93 39.96 10.63
N LEU A 303 -8.83 40.41 9.38
CA LEU A 303 -9.32 41.72 8.95
C LEU A 303 -10.85 41.83 9.02
N LYS A 304 -11.58 40.72 8.82
CA LYS A 304 -13.03 40.64 9.06
C LYS A 304 -13.34 40.84 10.55
N ARG A 305 -12.64 40.13 11.46
CA ARG A 305 -12.80 40.29 12.91
C ARG A 305 -12.49 41.72 13.40
N LEU A 306 -11.46 42.38 12.86
CA LEU A 306 -11.18 43.80 13.14
C LEU A 306 -12.35 44.69 12.71
N ARG A 307 -12.80 44.59 11.46
CA ARG A 307 -13.95 45.35 10.96
C ARG A 307 -15.21 45.13 11.79
N ASP A 308 -15.51 43.88 12.13
CA ASP A 308 -16.71 43.53 12.90
C ASP A 308 -16.63 44.09 14.33
N GLN A 309 -15.42 44.18 14.92
CA GLN A 309 -15.16 44.88 16.19
C GLN A 309 -15.31 46.41 16.05
N ASP A 310 -14.68 47.03 15.07
CA ASP A 310 -14.76 48.49 14.85
C ASP A 310 -16.22 48.91 14.61
N PHE A 311 -16.98 48.19 13.78
CA PHE A 311 -18.40 48.44 13.53
C PHE A 311 -19.25 48.33 14.79
N SER A 312 -19.03 47.30 15.63
CA SER A 312 -19.71 47.18 16.92
C SER A 312 -19.35 48.30 17.90
N THR A 313 -18.17 48.91 17.74
CA THR A 313 -17.71 50.04 18.54
C THR A 313 -18.32 51.35 18.05
N GLU A 314 -18.44 51.56 16.73
CA GLU A 314 -19.12 52.72 16.16
C GLU A 314 -20.62 52.74 16.55
N GLN A 315 -21.30 51.58 16.50
CA GLN A 315 -22.71 51.46 16.92
C GLN A 315 -22.95 51.80 18.41
N LEU A 316 -21.93 51.69 19.28
CA LEU A 316 -22.00 52.12 20.69
C LEU A 316 -21.66 53.61 20.88
N SER A 317 -21.23 54.32 19.83
CA SER A 317 -20.76 55.71 19.89
C SER A 317 -21.71 56.73 19.26
N ASP A 318 -22.63 56.29 18.39
CA ASP A 318 -23.43 57.15 17.51
C ASP A 318 -24.48 58.02 18.26
N ASP A 319 -24.77 57.69 19.53
CA ASP A 319 -25.64 58.46 20.43
C ASP A 319 -25.13 59.89 20.75
N LYS A 320 -23.93 60.29 20.28
CA LYS A 320 -23.36 61.64 20.45
C LYS A 320 -22.74 62.21 19.17
N SER A 321 -23.59 62.50 18.20
CA SER A 321 -23.26 63.14 16.92
C SER A 321 -22.45 64.45 17.04
N LYS A 322 -21.16 64.42 16.68
CA LYS A 322 -20.36 65.61 16.30
C LYS A 322 -19.35 65.29 15.19
N SER A 323 -19.58 65.90 14.02
CA SER A 323 -18.63 66.13 12.91
C SER A 323 -17.35 65.27 12.89
N GLN A 324 -17.41 64.09 12.25
CA GLN A 324 -16.19 63.37 11.89
C GLN A 324 -15.30 64.23 10.97
N LYS A 325 -14.00 64.25 11.24
CA LYS A 325 -12.98 64.93 10.43
C LYS A 325 -12.24 63.87 9.60
N PHE A 326 -12.29 63.98 8.27
CA PHE A 326 -11.54 63.08 7.39
C PHE A 326 -10.04 63.09 7.73
N VAL A 327 -9.48 61.90 7.95
CA VAL A 327 -8.06 61.63 8.13
C VAL A 327 -7.61 60.71 7.00
N LEU A 328 -6.43 60.97 6.43
CA LEU A 328 -5.86 60.12 5.39
C LEU A 328 -5.27 58.85 6.03
N ILE A 329 -5.88 57.70 5.74
CA ILE A 329 -5.45 56.39 6.26
C ILE A 329 -4.09 56.04 5.65
N THR A 330 -3.09 55.80 6.51
CA THR A 330 -1.78 55.23 6.12
C THR A 330 -1.86 53.70 6.12
N PRO A 331 -0.99 52.98 5.37
CA PRO A 331 -1.09 51.51 5.28
C PRO A 331 -0.89 50.78 6.61
N GLU A 332 -0.21 51.38 7.60
CA GLU A 332 -0.02 50.78 8.92
C GLU A 332 -1.29 50.84 9.78
N MET A 333 -2.14 51.87 9.61
CA MET A 333 -3.45 51.99 10.27
C MET A 333 -4.48 50.93 9.80
N ILE A 334 -4.12 50.06 8.86
CA ILE A 334 -4.99 48.96 8.36
C ILE A 334 -4.81 47.69 9.21
N HIS A 335 -3.87 47.69 10.18
CA HIS A 335 -3.49 46.51 10.96
C HIS A 335 -3.66 46.66 12.48
N GLU A 336 -4.08 47.83 12.96
CA GLU A 336 -4.37 48.10 14.38
C GLU A 336 -5.86 48.42 14.56
N SER A 337 -6.49 47.93 15.64
CA SER A 337 -7.86 48.32 15.98
C SER A 337 -7.91 49.74 16.54
N LEU A 338 -8.96 50.50 16.22
CA LEU A 338 -9.03 51.93 16.52
C LEU A 338 -9.11 52.27 18.02
N SER A 339 -9.25 51.27 18.89
CA SER A 339 -9.35 51.37 20.35
C SER A 339 -8.13 52.03 21.03
N GLY A 340 -6.98 52.16 20.35
CA GLY A 340 -5.74 52.74 20.91
C GLY A 340 -5.34 54.14 20.42
N ALA A 341 -6.04 54.74 19.46
CA ALA A 341 -5.55 55.94 18.75
C ALA A 341 -5.70 57.26 19.55
N PRO A 342 -4.61 58.04 19.78
CA PRO A 342 -4.69 59.29 20.55
C PRO A 342 -5.33 60.43 19.75
N ALA A 343 -6.57 60.80 20.11
CA ALA A 343 -7.33 61.84 19.44
C ALA A 343 -6.81 63.28 19.73
N LYS A 344 -5.74 63.73 19.04
CA LYS A 344 -5.41 65.14 18.79
C LYS A 344 -4.26 65.35 17.78
N SER A 345 -4.59 65.90 16.61
CA SER A 345 -3.84 67.03 16.04
C SER A 345 -4.68 67.79 15.00
N ALA A 346 -4.61 69.12 15.06
CA ALA A 346 -5.07 70.02 14.00
C ALA A 346 -3.83 70.57 13.26
N ALA A 347 -3.97 70.85 11.98
CA ALA A 347 -2.83 71.14 11.11
C ALA A 347 -2.29 72.56 11.32
N GLN A 348 -0.99 72.73 11.09
CA GLN A 348 -0.40 74.04 10.82
C GLN A 348 0.70 73.90 9.74
N LEU A 349 0.42 74.39 8.53
CA LEU A 349 1.45 74.56 7.50
C LEU A 349 2.29 75.81 7.80
N PRO A 350 3.62 75.73 7.66
CA PRO A 350 4.44 76.87 7.25
C PRO A 350 4.73 76.81 5.75
N ASN A 351 4.65 77.96 5.07
CA ASN A 351 5.05 78.12 3.67
C ASN A 351 6.59 78.21 3.55
N THR A 352 7.25 77.22 2.93
CA THR A 352 8.63 77.39 2.45
C THR A 352 8.82 76.91 1.01
N LYS A 353 9.03 77.91 0.15
CA LYS A 353 9.49 77.96 -1.25
C LYS A 353 10.09 76.68 -1.87
N LYS A 354 9.73 76.50 -3.15
CA LYS A 354 10.40 75.67 -4.18
C LYS A 354 11.94 75.65 -4.05
N THR A 355 12.51 74.46 -4.22
CA THR A 355 13.73 74.24 -5.02
C THR A 355 13.48 73.02 -5.92
N VAL A 356 13.99 73.03 -7.14
CA VAL A 356 13.79 71.97 -8.14
C VAL A 356 14.95 70.96 -8.07
N GLY A 357 14.62 69.67 -8.06
CA GLY A 357 15.59 68.58 -8.10
C GLY A 357 14.87 67.24 -8.27
N GLY A 358 14.59 66.86 -9.51
CA GLY A 358 13.92 65.60 -9.83
C GLY A 358 14.91 64.53 -10.31
N LEU A 359 14.49 63.27 -10.29
CA LEU A 359 15.03 62.24 -11.18
C LEU A 359 13.90 61.30 -11.63
N TYR A 360 13.89 60.99 -12.92
CA TYR A 360 13.28 59.77 -13.46
C TYR A 360 14.17 58.55 -13.04
N LEU A 361 13.88 57.27 -13.28
CA LEU A 361 13.07 56.66 -14.34
C LEU A 361 12.49 55.29 -13.93
N ARG A 362 11.70 54.75 -14.85
CA ARG A 362 10.86 53.54 -14.79
C ARG A 362 11.64 52.28 -15.22
N LYS A 363 11.06 51.11 -14.92
CA LYS A 363 11.18 49.84 -15.67
C LYS A 363 12.47 49.00 -15.45
N ARG A 364 12.35 47.91 -14.66
CA ARG A 364 13.10 46.67 -14.94
C ARG A 364 12.47 45.98 -16.15
N GLN A 365 13.28 45.36 -17.01
CA GLN A 365 12.83 44.49 -18.09
C GLN A 365 13.60 43.16 -18.03
N SER A 366 13.03 42.12 -18.61
CA SER A 366 13.52 40.75 -18.58
C SER A 366 14.83 40.53 -19.35
N LEU A 367 15.67 39.66 -18.82
CA LEU A 367 16.24 38.51 -19.51
C LEU A 367 16.19 37.31 -18.56
#